data_AF-A0A2Z4UK20-F1
#
_entry.id   AF-A0A2Z4UK20-F1
#
_cell.length_a   1.000
_cell.length_b   1.000
_cell.length_c   1.000
_cell.angle_alpha   90.00
_cell.angle_beta   90.00
_cell.angle_gamma   90.00
#
_symmetry.space_group_name_H-M   'P 1'
#
loop_
_entity.id
_entity.type
_entity.pdbx_description
1 polymer ?
#
loop_
_entity_poly.entity_id
_entity_poly.type
_entity_poly.pdbx_seq_one_letter_code
_entity_poly.pdbx_strand_id
1 'polypeptide(L)'
;MASFSLVRQKWHMRNLAKNLKKRAKELGLSDAEIARRTGLPTRRYGHYATGYREPNLDTLMAICEVLDVSPNQLLGWNKEDIPSHSGTGAAQSKLTSLATAMSAEQIDMLLEIGLIISKKQKKT
;
A
#
# COMPACT_ATOMS: atom_id res chain seq x y z
N MET A 1 -15.11 -16.90 -8.18
CA MET A 1 -14.66 -15.66 -7.50
C MET A 1 -13.42 -15.81 -6.61
N ALA A 2 -12.81 -16.99 -6.45
CA ALA A 2 -11.59 -17.15 -5.62
C ALA A 2 -10.26 -16.71 -6.29
N SER A 3 -10.23 -16.55 -7.62
CA SER A 3 -9.00 -16.32 -8.37
C SER A 3 -8.40 -14.91 -8.16
N PHE A 4 -9.24 -13.89 -7.92
CA PHE A 4 -8.77 -12.50 -7.78
C PHE A 4 -8.06 -12.23 -6.44
N SER A 5 -8.50 -12.90 -5.36
CA SER A 5 -7.91 -12.79 -4.02
C SER A 5 -6.51 -13.43 -3.95
N LEU A 6 -6.34 -14.59 -4.59
CA LEU A 6 -5.08 -15.33 -4.64
C LEU A 6 -4.01 -14.61 -5.47
N VAL A 7 -4.39 -14.03 -6.61
CA VAL A 7 -3.47 -13.24 -7.45
C VAL A 7 -2.96 -12.01 -6.70
N ARG A 8 -3.85 -11.34 -5.95
CA ARG A 8 -3.52 -10.14 -5.16
C ARG A 8 -2.58 -10.48 -3.99
N GLN A 9 -2.87 -11.52 -3.20
CA GLN A 9 -1.97 -11.97 -2.13
C GLN A 9 -0.58 -12.38 -2.65
N LYS A 10 -0.53 -13.12 -3.77
CA LYS A 10 0.73 -13.57 -4.39
C LYS A 10 1.55 -12.43 -5.02
N TRP A 11 0.94 -11.27 -5.24
CA TRP A 11 1.61 -10.04 -5.66
C TRP A 11 2.25 -9.32 -4.47
N HIS A 12 1.53 -9.20 -3.35
CA HIS A 12 2.04 -8.57 -2.12
C HIS A 12 3.31 -9.25 -1.58
N MET A 13 3.36 -10.59 -1.58
CA MET A 13 4.54 -11.33 -1.07
C MET A 13 5.81 -11.14 -1.91
N ARG A 14 5.69 -11.05 -3.24
CA ARG A 14 6.85 -10.79 -4.11
C ARG A 14 7.41 -9.38 -3.91
N ASN A 15 6.53 -8.40 -3.72
CA ASN A 15 6.95 -7.02 -3.46
C ASN A 15 7.59 -6.87 -2.08
N LEU A 16 6.99 -7.47 -1.04
CA LEU A 16 7.56 -7.48 0.31
C LEU A 16 8.98 -8.06 0.31
N ALA A 17 9.16 -9.25 -0.26
CA ALA A 17 10.46 -9.92 -0.33
C ALA A 17 11.52 -9.08 -1.08
N LYS A 18 11.12 -8.44 -2.18
CA LYS A 18 11.99 -7.55 -2.96
C LYS A 18 12.40 -6.31 -2.17
N ASN A 19 11.44 -5.66 -1.51
CA ASN A 19 11.66 -4.44 -0.73
C ASN A 19 12.51 -4.71 0.51
N LEU A 20 12.27 -5.84 1.19
CA LEU A 20 13.11 -6.35 2.29
C LEU A 20 14.58 -6.42 1.89
N LYS A 21 14.87 -7.16 0.81
CA LYS A 21 16.25 -7.32 0.31
C LYS A 21 16.88 -6.02 -0.12
N LYS A 22 16.11 -5.15 -0.78
CA LYS A 22 16.58 -3.83 -1.20
C LYS A 22 16.99 -2.99 0.00
N ARG A 23 16.11 -2.85 0.99
CA ARG A 23 16.35 -2.03 2.19
C ARG A 23 17.47 -2.60 3.06
N ALA A 24 17.52 -3.92 3.24
CA ALA A 24 18.61 -4.60 3.93
C ALA A 24 19.98 -4.27 3.30
N LYS A 25 20.05 -4.29 1.96
CA LYS A 25 21.27 -3.95 1.22
C LYS A 25 21.65 -2.47 1.37
N GLU A 26 20.69 -1.55 1.33
CA GLU A 26 20.93 -0.12 1.56
C GLU A 26 21.52 0.16 2.95
N LEU A 27 21.10 -0.62 3.96
CA LEU A 27 21.60 -0.52 5.32
C LEU A 27 22.87 -1.36 5.59
N GLY A 28 23.36 -2.11 4.59
CA GLY A 28 24.50 -3.01 4.77
C GLY A 28 24.26 -4.15 5.76
N LEU A 29 23.00 -4.54 5.98
CA LEU A 29 22.62 -5.58 6.93
C LEU A 29 22.49 -6.94 6.23
N SER A 30 23.03 -7.98 6.88
CA SER A 30 22.82 -9.37 6.45
C SER A 30 21.52 -9.94 7.00
N ASP A 31 20.98 -10.97 6.35
CA ASP A 31 19.80 -11.70 6.84
C ASP A 31 19.99 -12.23 8.27
N ALA A 32 21.20 -12.65 8.62
CA ALA A 32 21.54 -13.11 9.96
C ALA A 32 21.51 -11.96 10.99
N GLU A 33 21.99 -10.77 10.60
CA GLU A 33 21.96 -9.60 11.47
C GLU A 33 20.53 -9.09 11.70
N ILE A 34 19.71 -9.08 10.66
CA ILE A 34 18.30 -8.68 10.76
C ILE A 34 17.54 -9.69 11.63
N ALA A 35 17.75 -10.98 11.42
CA ALA A 35 17.16 -12.03 12.25
C ALA A 35 17.55 -11.87 13.73
N ARG A 36 18.84 -11.59 14.00
CA ARG A 36 19.34 -11.33 15.36
C ARG A 36 18.66 -10.13 16.01
N ARG A 37 18.58 -8.99 15.31
CA ARG A 37 17.97 -7.75 15.82
C ARG A 37 16.46 -7.87 16.03
N THR A 38 15.78 -8.67 15.21
CA THR A 38 14.34 -8.93 15.31
C THR A 38 14.00 -10.04 16.31
N GLY A 39 14.98 -10.73 16.90
CA GLY A 39 14.76 -11.89 17.76
C GLY A 39 14.18 -13.11 17.01
N LEU A 40 14.35 -13.17 15.69
CA LEU A 40 13.84 -14.25 14.85
C LEU A 40 14.94 -15.29 14.57
N PRO A 41 14.56 -16.57 14.38
CA PRO A 41 15.47 -17.54 13.78
C PRO A 41 15.84 -17.11 12.35
N THR A 42 17.12 -17.20 11.98
CA THR A 42 17.61 -16.82 10.63
C THR A 42 16.83 -17.47 9.50
N ARG A 43 16.49 -18.76 9.65
CA ARG A 43 15.67 -19.51 8.68
C ARG A 43 14.27 -18.90 8.52
N ARG A 44 13.66 -18.45 9.61
CA ARG A 44 12.32 -17.82 9.61
C ARG A 44 12.37 -16.49 8.85
N TYR A 45 13.36 -15.66 9.12
CA TYR A 45 13.57 -14.42 8.36
C TYR A 45 13.82 -14.69 6.87
N GLY A 46 14.64 -15.69 6.54
CA GLY A 46 14.90 -16.10 5.15
C GLY A 46 13.64 -16.51 4.38
N HIS A 47 12.62 -17.06 5.05
CA HIS A 47 11.32 -17.34 4.41
C HIS A 47 10.56 -16.07 4.02
N TYR A 48 10.69 -14.99 4.80
CA TYR A 48 10.12 -13.69 4.46
C TYR A 48 10.89 -13.02 3.33
N ALA A 49 12.22 -13.00 3.42
CA ALA A 49 13.09 -12.40 2.40
C ALA A 49 13.02 -13.10 1.03
N THR A 50 12.55 -14.36 0.98
CA THR A 50 12.29 -15.10 -0.26
C THR A 50 10.83 -15.06 -0.70
N GLY A 51 9.93 -14.54 0.13
CA GLY A 51 8.48 -14.54 -0.13
C GLY A 51 7.83 -15.93 -0.03
N TYR A 52 8.51 -16.89 0.61
CA TYR A 52 7.96 -18.23 0.89
C TYR A 52 6.87 -18.19 1.95
N ARG A 53 6.99 -17.28 2.92
CA ARG A 53 6.04 -17.13 4.02
C ARG A 53 5.69 -15.66 4.22
N GLU A 54 4.49 -15.41 4.71
CA GLU A 54 4.05 -14.09 5.15
C GLU A 54 4.38 -13.88 6.64
N PRO A 55 4.99 -12.75 7.02
CA PRO A 55 5.11 -12.38 8.43
C PRO A 55 3.73 -12.01 9.00
N ASN A 56 3.49 -12.33 10.26
CA ASN A 56 2.33 -11.75 10.97
C ASN A 56 2.60 -10.27 11.28
N LEU A 57 1.59 -9.56 11.79
CA LEU A 57 1.68 -8.13 12.07
C LEU A 57 2.86 -7.79 12.99
N ASP A 58 3.00 -8.50 14.12
CA ASP A 58 4.07 -8.23 15.09
C ASP A 58 5.46 -8.42 14.47
N THR A 59 5.63 -9.49 13.68
CA THR A 59 6.89 -9.76 12.97
C THR A 59 7.18 -8.69 11.92
N LEU A 60 6.14 -8.25 11.19
CA LEU A 60 6.28 -7.18 10.21
C LEU A 60 6.72 -5.87 10.88
N MET A 61 6.12 -5.50 12.00
CA MET A 61 6.49 -4.30 12.75
C MET A 61 7.92 -4.37 13.28
N ALA A 62 8.33 -5.49 13.87
CA ALA A 62 9.70 -5.68 14.33
C ALA A 62 10.74 -5.57 13.20
N ILE A 63 10.43 -6.13 12.03
CA ILE A 63 11.27 -5.99 10.83
C ILE A 63 11.34 -4.53 10.37
N CYS A 64 10.21 -3.81 10.39
CA CYS A 64 10.13 -2.41 9.99
C CYS A 64 10.98 -1.51 10.91
N GLU A 65 10.97 -1.76 12.21
CA GLU A 65 11.81 -1.04 13.18
C GLU A 65 13.31 -1.27 12.91
N VAL A 66 13.73 -2.51 12.67
CA VAL A 66 15.13 -2.83 12.37
C VAL A 66 15.61 -2.23 11.05
N LEU A 67 14.72 -2.15 10.06
CA LEU A 67 15.01 -1.63 8.73
C LEU A 67 14.71 -0.13 8.56
N ASP A 68 14.29 0.54 9.63
CA ASP A 68 13.92 1.97 9.64
C ASP A 68 13.08 2.35 8.41
N VAL A 69 11.94 1.68 8.28
CA VAL A 69 11.04 1.78 7.12
C VAL A 69 9.59 1.61 7.57
N SER A 70 8.66 2.31 6.94
CA SER A 70 7.24 2.10 7.24
C SER A 70 6.71 0.78 6.63
N PRO A 71 5.70 0.14 7.25
CA PRO A 71 5.04 -1.02 6.67
C PRO A 71 4.48 -0.75 5.26
N ASN A 72 3.99 0.47 5.01
CA ASN A 72 3.48 0.88 3.71
C ASN A 72 4.56 0.83 2.63
N GLN A 73 5.74 1.42 2.89
CA GLN A 73 6.87 1.36 1.96
C GLN A 73 7.33 -0.09 1.73
N LEU A 74 7.36 -0.90 2.80
CA LEU A 74 7.80 -2.28 2.72
C LEU A 74 6.83 -3.14 1.90
N LEU A 75 5.52 -2.94 2.06
CA LEU A 75 4.46 -3.62 1.31
C LEU A 75 4.24 -3.07 -0.10
N GLY A 76 4.84 -1.92 -0.42
CA GLY A 76 4.59 -1.21 -1.68
C GLY A 76 3.20 -0.59 -1.76
N TRP A 77 2.66 -0.15 -0.62
CA TRP A 77 1.47 0.68 -0.52
C TRP A 77 1.87 2.15 -0.45
N ASN A 78 2.27 2.70 -1.59
CA ASN A 78 2.50 4.12 -1.71
C ASN A 78 1.18 4.82 -2.00
N LYS A 79 0.97 5.97 -1.34
CA LYS A 79 -0.21 6.82 -1.57
C LYS A 79 -0.22 7.39 -3.00
N GLU A 80 0.93 7.39 -3.67
CA GLU A 80 1.09 7.77 -5.08
C GLU A 80 0.58 6.71 -6.09
N ASP A 81 0.46 5.44 -5.69
CA ASP A 81 -0.09 4.36 -6.55
C ASP A 81 -1.62 4.30 -6.52
N ILE A 82 -2.23 4.96 -5.54
CA ILE A 82 -3.61 5.44 -5.66
C ILE A 82 -3.50 6.64 -6.61
N PRO A 83 -4.24 6.71 -7.73
CA PRO A 83 -4.24 7.87 -8.62
C PRO A 83 -4.65 9.12 -7.84
N SER A 84 -3.69 9.74 -7.16
CA SER A 84 -3.83 11.03 -6.54
C SER A 84 -3.61 11.98 -7.69
N HIS A 85 -4.70 12.49 -8.25
CA HIS A 85 -4.67 13.63 -9.16
C HIS A 85 -3.98 14.78 -8.40
N SER A 86 -2.67 14.90 -8.56
CA SER A 86 -1.78 15.79 -7.81
C SER A 86 -2.00 17.27 -8.09
N GLY A 87 -3.00 17.62 -8.92
CA GLY A 87 -3.48 18.98 -9.13
C GLY A 87 -4.77 19.36 -8.38
N THR A 88 -5.47 18.42 -7.74
CA THR A 88 -6.83 18.68 -7.22
C THR A 88 -6.96 18.71 -5.70
N GLY A 89 -5.89 18.53 -4.92
CA GLY A 89 -5.98 18.47 -3.45
C GLY A 89 -6.76 19.64 -2.80
N ALA A 90 -6.51 20.87 -3.27
CA ALA A 90 -7.26 22.05 -2.83
C ALA A 90 -8.71 22.07 -3.35
N ALA A 91 -8.92 21.72 -4.63
CA ALA A 91 -10.23 21.69 -5.26
C ALA A 91 -11.15 20.60 -4.68
N GLN A 92 -10.61 19.40 -4.40
CA GLN A 92 -11.32 18.31 -3.75
C GLN A 92 -11.65 18.65 -2.31
N SER A 93 -10.71 19.21 -1.54
CA SER A 93 -11.00 19.64 -0.17
C SER A 93 -12.12 20.69 -0.14
N LYS A 94 -12.09 21.64 -1.07
CA LYS A 94 -13.16 22.63 -1.24
C LYS A 94 -14.49 21.97 -1.61
N LEU A 95 -14.49 21.03 -2.56
CA LEU A 95 -15.69 20.28 -2.95
C LEU A 95 -16.26 19.47 -1.77
N THR A 96 -15.41 18.80 -0.99
CA THR A 96 -15.83 18.04 0.20
C THR A 96 -16.45 18.94 1.26
N SER A 97 -15.88 20.14 1.49
CA SER A 97 -16.45 21.11 2.44
C SER A 97 -17.81 21.67 1.99
N LEU A 98 -18.02 21.81 0.68
CA LEU A 98 -19.30 22.23 0.12
C LEU A 98 -20.32 21.09 0.21
N ALA A 99 -19.94 19.88 -0.18
CA ALA A 99 -20.80 18.71 -0.17
C ALA A 99 -21.32 18.37 1.24
N THR A 100 -20.56 18.68 2.29
CA THR A 100 -21.00 18.49 3.69
C THR A 100 -22.09 19.47 4.14
N ALA A 101 -22.25 20.60 3.44
CA ALA A 101 -23.28 21.60 3.70
C ALA A 101 -24.50 21.49 2.77
N MET A 102 -24.54 20.51 1.87
CA MET A 102 -25.59 20.34 0.87
C MET A 102 -26.70 19.39 1.33
N SER A 103 -27.90 19.61 0.81
CA SER A 103 -29.04 18.69 0.98
C SER A 103 -28.87 17.40 0.16
N ALA A 104 -29.60 16.34 0.51
CA ALA A 104 -29.50 15.05 -0.17
C ALA A 104 -29.81 15.17 -1.67
N GLU A 105 -30.82 15.97 -2.02
CA GLU A 105 -31.25 16.21 -3.40
C GLU A 105 -30.16 16.91 -4.23
N GLN A 106 -29.42 17.83 -3.60
CA GLN A 106 -28.30 18.51 -4.25
C GLN A 106 -27.08 17.61 -4.42
N ILE A 107 -26.85 16.69 -3.47
CA ILE A 107 -25.79 15.68 -3.58
C ILE A 107 -26.11 14.70 -4.71
N ASP A 108 -27.36 14.24 -4.82
CA ASP A 108 -27.78 13.33 -5.89
C ASP A 108 -27.59 13.96 -7.28
N MET A 109 -27.95 15.24 -7.44
CA MET A 109 -27.69 15.97 -8.68
C MET A 109 -26.20 16.04 -9.04
N LEU A 110 -25.33 16.27 -8.05
CA LEU A 110 -23.87 16.27 -8.26
C LEU A 110 -23.35 14.89 -8.68
N LEU A 111 -23.90 13.81 -8.10
CA LEU A 111 -23.53 12.45 -8.47
C LEU A 111 -23.90 12.14 -9.91
N GLU A 112 -25.08 12.55 -10.37
CA GLU A 112 -25.49 12.39 -11.78
C GLU A 112 -24.52 13.09 -12.74
N ILE A 113 -24.15 14.34 -12.44
CA ILE A 113 -23.18 15.10 -13.23
C ILE A 113 -21.81 14.39 -13.26
N GLY A 114 -21.34 13.92 -12.10
CA GLY A 114 -20.09 13.16 -11.99
C GLY A 114 -20.10 11.89 -12.85
N LEU A 115 -21.22 11.15 -12.87
CA LEU A 115 -21.39 9.96 -13.69
C LEU A 115 -21.37 10.27 -15.19
N ILE A 116 -21.97 11.40 -15.61
CA ILE A 116 -21.93 11.86 -17.01
C ILE A 116 -20.50 12.18 -17.44
N ILE A 117 -19.75 12.91 -16.60
CA ILE A 117 -18.34 13.25 -16.86
C ILE A 117 -17.49 11.98 -16.98
N SER A 118 -17.67 11.00 -16.08
CA SER A 118 -16.94 9.73 -16.10
C SER A 118 -17.20 8.91 -17.37
N LYS A 119 -18.45 8.88 -17.84
CA LYS A 119 -18.81 8.18 -19.09
C LYS A 119 -18.19 8.83 -20.34
N LYS A 120 -18.02 10.16 -20.34
CA LYS A 120 -17.44 10.90 -21.49
C LYS A 120 -15.93 10.66 -21.66
N GLN A 121 -15.19 10.46 -20.56
CA GLN A 121 -13.74 10.19 -20.62
C GLN A 121 -13.37 8.77 -21.08
N LYS A 122 -14.28 7.79 -20.97
CA LYS A 122 -14.04 6.41 -21.44
C LYS A 122 -14.22 6.19 -22.95
N LYS A 123 -14.64 7.23 -23.69
CA LYS A 123 -15.00 7.14 -25.12
C LYS A 123 -13.94 7.78 -26.04
N THR A 124 -12.79 8.15 -25.49
CA THR A 124 -11.60 8.67 -26.19
C THR A 124 -10.43 7.75 -25.87
#